data_AF-A0A973P4V6-F1
#
_entry.id   AF-A0A973P4V6-F1
#
_cell.length_a   1.000
_cell.length_b   1.000
_cell.length_c   1.000
_cell.angle_alpha   90.00
_cell.angle_beta   90.00
_cell.angle_gamma   90.00
#
_symmetry.space_group_name_H-M   'P 1'
#
loop_
_entity.id
_entity.type
_entity.pdbx_description
1 polymer ?
#
loop_
_entity_poly.entity_id
_entity_poly.type
_entity_poly.pdbx_seq_one_letter_code
_entity_poly.pdbx_strand_id
1 'polypeptide(L)' 'ELKKEANAVWLLPRNAAYEPIPGNDAVILGRVVTVLRRL' A
#
# COMPACT_ATOMS: atom_id res chain seq x y z
N GLU A 1 3.74 -0.82 2.59
CA GLU A 1 3.35 -0.63 4.01
C GLU A 1 2.20 0.37 4.07
N LEU A 2 1.31 0.25 5.08
CA LEU A 2 0.24 1.22 5.29
C LEU A 2 0.77 2.34 6.19
N LYS A 3 0.79 3.58 5.70
CA LYS A 3 1.06 4.73 6.56
C LYS A 3 -0.25 5.21 7.16
N LYS A 4 -0.35 5.21 8.49
CA LYS A 4 -1.50 5.76 9.21
C LYS A 4 -1.10 7.11 9.78
N GLU A 5 -1.68 8.18 9.24
CA GLU A 5 -1.68 9.48 9.90
C GLU A 5 -2.96 9.61 10.71
N ALA A 6 -2.97 10.51 11.70
CA ALA A 6 -3.99 10.58 12.75
C ALA A 6 -5.45 10.55 12.26
N ASN A 7 -5.72 10.89 10.99
CA ASN A 7 -7.06 10.90 10.41
C ASN A 7 -7.17 10.23 9.01
N ALA A 8 -6.10 9.60 8.50
CA ALA A 8 -6.09 9.02 7.16
C ALA A 8 -5.12 7.86 7.03
N VAL A 9 -5.53 6.86 6.24
CA VAL A 9 -4.67 5.74 5.83
C VAL A 9 -4.15 6.04 4.42
N TRP A 10 -2.88 5.72 4.17
CA TRP A 10 -2.23 5.89 2.89
C TRP A 10 -1.56 4.59 2.44
N LEU A 11 -1.74 4.23 1.16
CA LEU A 11 -1.03 3.16 0.48
C LEU A 11 0.20 3.75 -0.21
N LEU A 12 1.39 3.41 0.28
CA LEU A 12 2.64 3.96 -0.23
C LEU A 12 3.31 3.01 -1.23
N PRO A 13 3.54 3.46 -2.48
CA PRO A 13 4.35 2.71 -3.43
C PRO A 13 5.83 2.70 -3.02
N ARG A 14 6.55 1.64 -3.38
CA ARG A 14 8.00 1.51 -3.17
C ARG A 14 8.78 1.82 -4.45
N ASN A 15 8.40 2.87 -5.17
CA ASN A 15 9.11 3.43 -6.31
C ASN A 15 8.77 4.93 -6.46
N ALA A 16 9.66 5.71 -7.08
CA ALA A 16 9.51 7.16 -7.21
C ALA A 16 8.60 7.60 -8.37
N ALA A 17 8.27 6.69 -9.27
CA ALA A 17 7.43 6.98 -10.44
C ALA A 17 5.93 7.05 -10.11
N TYR A 18 5.53 6.74 -8.87
CA TYR A 18 4.13 6.63 -8.47
C TYR A 18 3.86 7.44 -7.21
N GLU A 19 2.68 8.04 -7.17
CA GLU A 19 2.22 8.85 -6.06
C GLU A 19 1.52 7.99 -4.97
N PRO A 20 1.53 8.42 -3.70
CA PRO A 20 0.74 7.82 -2.64
C PRO A 20 -0.76 7.77 -2.97
N ILE A 21 -1.43 6.67 -2.62
CA ILE A 21 -2.87 6.49 -2.84
C ILE A 21 -3.62 6.68 -1.51
N PRO A 22 -4.66 7.54 -1.45
CA PRO A 22 -5.54 7.64 -0.28
C PRO A 22 -6.24 6.31 0.02
N GLY A 23 -6.23 5.89 1.28
CA GLY A 23 -6.86 4.64 1.73
C GLY A 23 -8.38 4.67 1.74
N ASN A 24 -8.99 5.86 1.70
CA ASN A 24 -10.46 6.00 1.67
C ASN A 24 -11.07 5.59 0.33
N ASP A 25 -10.31 5.73 -0.76
CA ASP A 25 -10.73 5.36 -2.12
C ASP A 25 -10.31 3.92 -2.49
N ALA A 26 -9.78 3.17 -1.53
CA ALA A 26 -9.21 1.85 -1.74
C ALA A 26 -9.86 0.78 -0.84
N VAL A 27 -9.98 -0.44 -1.37
CA VAL A 27 -10.46 -1.60 -0.61
C VAL A 27 -9.30 -2.53 -0.29
N ILE A 28 -9.10 -2.83 1.01
CA ILE A 28 -8.06 -3.78 1.46
C ILE A 28 -8.57 -5.21 1.28
N LEU A 29 -7.97 -5.94 0.34
CA LEU A 29 -8.34 -7.34 0.07
C LEU A 29 -7.69 -8.35 1.04
N GLY A 30 -6.51 -8.03 1.58
CA GLY A 30 -5.79 -8.93 2.48
C GLY A 30 -4.36 -8.47 2.76
N ARG A 31 -3.66 -9.21 3.64
CA ARG A 31 -2.25 -8.99 3.97
C ARG A 31 -1.37 -9.89 3.10
N VAL A 32 -0.39 -9.30 2.42
CA VAL A 32 0.67 -10.06 1.74
C VAL A 32 1.54 -10.74 2.80
N VAL A 33 1.63 -12.08 2.76
CA VAL A 33 2.42 -12.88 3.73
C VAL A 33 3.73 -13.42 3.16
N THR A 34 3.80 -13.63 1.85
CA THR A 34 5.01 -14.08 1.17
C THR A 34 5.00 -13.61 -0.28
N VAL A 35 6.19 -13.55 -0.90
CA VAL A 35 6.37 -13.21 -2.32
C VAL A 35 7.13 -14.34 -2.98
N LEU A 36 6.57 -14.91 -4.05
CA LEU A 36 7.22 -15.93 -4.86
C LEU A 36 7.80 -15.27 -6.12
N ARG A 37 9.06 -15.58 -6.42
CA ARG A 37 9.74 -15.17 -7.65
C ARG A 37 10.25 -16.43 -8.35
N ARG A 38 9.83 -16.63 -9.60
CA ARG A 38 10.48 -17.58 -10.51
C ARG A 38 11.77 -16.95 -11.04
N LEU A 39 12.86 -17.70 -10.99
CA LEU A 39 14.16 -17.34 -11.59
C LEU A 39 14.20 -17.78 -13.05
#